data_AF-A0A518C6S9-F1
#
_entry.id   AF-A0A518C6S9-F1
#
_cell.length_a   1.000
_cell.length_b   1.000
_cell.length_c   1.000
_cell.angle_alpha   90.00
_cell.angle_beta   90.00
_cell.angle_gamma   90.00
#
_symmetry.space_group_name_H-M   'P 1'
#
loop_
_entity.id
_entity.type
_entity.pdbx_description
1 polymer ?
#
loop_
_entity_poly.entity_id
_entity_poly.type
_entity_poly.pdbx_seq_one_letter_code
_entity_poly.pdbx_strand_id
1 'polypeptide(L)'
;MSSPDQSEPLATCQWLVSEEAKSWFKWLRGVDANSIGTLTRLRQELRSEQAAALLSQVELRKRAARKFDHADRMFFTDIGLQQSTDQEIAAYKAKRFPADQPLADLCCGIGGDLIALSQRGPTTAVDASADHLCFAQANVSAHGAKLANIRCGLAEEVPLEPFAAWHIDPDRRHDDRRTIRLDSFSPSLDQLEAMLRRNRNAALKLAPASRLPKAWEEQGQCEWISNHRECKQLVLWLGELAQQPGTRRAARIDHAGNAEFFEGFARSSVSSTIVGEYLFDPDPALVASGLVDTLAESLHLARLSPESHYLTGNDLLDHPLLQTFEVIRQEKVDAKRLKKTVAEAEWGTLELKQRGLELKLETLRKQLRPRGKGEGTIVFTPTVEGNRAILCRRAAG
;
A
#
# COMPACT_ATOMS: atom_id res chain seq x y z
N MET A 1 -25.01 18.85 3.00
CA MET A 1 -24.31 19.94 3.72
C MET A 1 -22.87 19.88 3.27
N SER A 2 -22.39 20.93 2.61
CA SER A 2 -21.06 21.00 2.00
C SER A 2 -19.97 20.92 3.06
N SER A 3 -19.00 20.03 2.86
CA SER A 3 -17.84 19.81 3.73
C SER A 3 -16.95 21.06 3.79
N PRO A 4 -16.29 21.39 4.92
CA PRO A 4 -15.07 22.18 4.91
C PRO A 4 -13.91 21.28 4.44
N ASP A 5 -14.02 20.78 3.21
CA ASP A 5 -12.91 20.14 2.53
C ASP A 5 -12.03 21.28 2.00
N GLN A 6 -10.73 21.25 2.26
CA GLN A 6 -9.80 22.15 1.58
C GLN A 6 -9.53 21.63 0.16
N SER A 7 -10.59 21.26 -0.57
CA SER A 7 -10.49 21.06 -2.01
C SER A 7 -10.12 22.40 -2.62
N GLU A 8 -9.04 22.39 -3.40
CA GLU A 8 -8.71 23.56 -4.20
C GLU A 8 -9.89 23.81 -5.15
N PRO A 9 -10.49 25.02 -5.17
CA PRO A 9 -11.61 25.29 -6.06
C PRO A 9 -11.28 24.89 -7.50
N LEU A 10 -12.23 24.33 -8.24
CA LEU A 10 -12.02 23.87 -9.63
C LEU A 10 -11.27 24.87 -10.51
N ALA A 11 -11.57 26.17 -10.36
CA ALA A 11 -10.88 27.23 -11.09
C ALA A 11 -9.37 27.32 -10.78
N THR A 12 -8.98 27.04 -9.53
CA THR A 12 -7.58 26.94 -9.09
C THR A 12 -6.92 25.69 -9.67
N CYS A 13 -7.58 24.53 -9.62
CA CYS A 13 -7.08 23.29 -10.23
C CYS A 13 -6.83 23.47 -11.75
N GLN A 14 -7.81 24.05 -12.45
CA GLN A 14 -7.71 24.36 -13.88
C GLN A 14 -6.58 25.34 -14.19
N TRP A 15 -6.38 26.34 -13.33
CA TRP A 15 -5.26 27.27 -13.48
C TRP A 15 -3.91 26.56 -13.24
N LEU A 16 -3.77 25.72 -12.23
CA LEU A 16 -2.53 24.99 -11.93
C LEU A 16 -2.06 24.13 -13.11
N VAL A 17 -2.99 23.49 -13.83
CA VAL A 17 -2.67 22.63 -14.97
C VAL A 17 -2.46 23.38 -16.28
N SER A 18 -2.66 24.71 -16.29
CA SER A 18 -2.56 25.57 -17.48
C SER A 18 -1.12 25.87 -17.89
N GLU A 19 -0.94 26.38 -19.12
CA GLU A 19 0.37 26.90 -19.60
C GLU A 19 0.88 28.08 -18.76
N GLU A 20 -0.03 28.89 -18.23
CA GLU A 20 0.33 30.04 -17.39
C GLU A 20 1.05 29.57 -16.12
N ALA A 21 0.46 28.62 -15.39
CA ALA A 21 1.06 28.05 -14.18
C ALA A 21 2.35 27.24 -14.46
N LYS A 22 2.49 26.63 -15.65
CA LYS A 22 3.73 25.95 -16.03
C LYS A 22 4.95 26.88 -16.02
N SER A 23 4.77 28.14 -16.44
CA SER A 23 5.85 29.14 -16.37
C SER A 23 6.29 29.43 -14.94
N TRP A 24 5.34 29.47 -14.00
CA TRP A 24 5.59 29.66 -12.58
C TRP A 24 6.30 28.47 -11.95
N PHE A 25 5.87 27.24 -12.25
CA PHE A 25 6.57 26.04 -11.81
C PHE A 25 8.02 25.99 -12.34
N LYS A 26 8.24 26.39 -13.59
CA LYS A 26 9.59 26.46 -14.17
C LYS A 26 10.46 27.48 -13.44
N TRP A 27 9.91 28.65 -13.13
CA TRP A 27 10.63 29.67 -12.36
C TRP A 27 10.94 29.20 -10.93
N LEU A 28 9.98 28.58 -10.24
CA LEU A 28 10.15 28.07 -8.86
C LEU A 28 11.21 26.97 -8.73
N ARG A 29 11.53 26.23 -9.81
CA ARG A 29 12.65 25.26 -9.81
C ARG A 29 14.02 25.93 -9.64
N GLY A 30 14.14 27.22 -9.98
CA GLY A 30 15.40 27.97 -9.95
C GLY A 30 15.58 28.88 -8.74
N VAL A 31 14.64 28.90 -7.79
CA VAL A 31 14.64 29.80 -6.63
C VAL A 31 14.25 29.06 -5.35
N ASP A 32 14.61 29.61 -4.19
CA ASP A 32 14.08 29.13 -2.91
C ASP A 32 12.63 29.62 -2.73
N ALA A 33 11.69 28.67 -2.78
CA ALA A 33 10.26 28.89 -2.62
C ALA A 33 9.88 29.60 -1.29
N ASN A 34 10.73 29.48 -0.26
CA ASN A 34 10.50 30.09 1.06
C ASN A 34 11.16 31.46 1.23
N SER A 35 11.93 31.92 0.25
CA SER A 35 12.60 33.22 0.32
C SER A 35 11.60 34.38 0.29
N ILE A 36 11.90 35.44 1.03
CA ILE A 36 11.06 36.66 1.08
C ILE A 36 10.84 37.23 -0.34
N GLY A 37 11.88 37.24 -1.17
CA GLY A 37 11.79 37.72 -2.56
C GLY A 37 10.80 36.91 -3.40
N THR A 38 10.82 35.58 -3.26
CA THR A 38 9.90 34.69 -3.97
C THR A 38 8.46 34.89 -3.52
N LEU A 39 8.23 34.92 -2.20
CA LEU A 39 6.89 35.13 -1.64
C LEU A 39 6.31 36.50 -1.99
N THR A 40 7.13 37.55 -1.99
CA THR A 40 6.71 38.91 -2.39
C THR A 40 6.27 38.94 -3.85
N ARG A 41 7.06 38.35 -4.76
CA ARG A 41 6.72 38.31 -6.17
C ARG A 41 5.40 37.58 -6.43
N LEU A 42 5.23 36.40 -5.84
CA LEU A 42 3.99 35.63 -5.97
C LEU A 42 2.76 36.42 -5.50
N ARG A 43 2.87 37.16 -4.40
CA ARG A 43 1.77 38.00 -3.89
C ARG A 43 1.45 39.21 -4.76
N GLN A 44 2.42 39.70 -5.52
CA GLN A 44 2.24 40.86 -6.42
C GLN A 44 1.63 40.47 -7.76
N GLU A 45 2.01 39.30 -8.29
CA GLU A 45 1.66 38.88 -9.66
C GLU A 45 0.52 37.85 -9.71
N LEU A 46 0.18 37.18 -8.60
CA LEU A 46 -0.87 36.16 -8.54
C LEU A 46 -1.94 36.49 -7.50
N ARG A 47 -3.12 35.91 -7.68
CA ARG A 47 -4.14 35.89 -6.62
C ARG A 47 -3.66 35.04 -5.44
N SER A 48 -4.11 35.37 -4.25
CA SER A 48 -3.72 34.70 -3.00
C SER A 48 -3.91 33.18 -3.07
N GLU A 49 -5.02 32.72 -3.64
CA GLU A 49 -5.34 31.30 -3.80
C GLU A 49 -4.39 30.60 -4.77
N GLN A 50 -4.03 31.25 -5.88
CA GLN A 50 -3.09 30.73 -6.87
C GLN A 50 -1.68 30.61 -6.29
N ALA A 51 -1.22 31.64 -5.57
CA ALA A 51 0.08 31.62 -4.92
C ALA A 51 0.18 30.51 -3.86
N ALA A 52 -0.87 30.33 -3.04
CA ALA A 52 -0.92 29.28 -2.02
C ALA A 52 -0.94 27.87 -2.64
N ALA A 53 -1.80 27.64 -3.63
CA ALA A 53 -1.90 26.37 -4.34
C ALA A 53 -0.59 26.00 -5.04
N LEU A 54 0.05 26.96 -5.71
CA LEU A 54 1.33 26.75 -6.38
C LEU A 54 2.44 26.31 -5.41
N LEU A 55 2.56 26.96 -4.25
CA LEU A 55 3.53 26.59 -3.22
C LEU A 55 3.21 25.22 -2.60
N SER A 56 1.92 24.93 -2.38
CA SER A 56 1.46 23.61 -1.92
C SER A 56 1.89 22.51 -2.89
N GLN A 57 1.67 22.70 -4.20
CA GLN A 57 2.12 21.75 -5.22
C GLN A 57 3.63 21.51 -5.19
N VAL A 58 4.46 22.53 -4.95
CA VAL A 58 5.91 22.33 -4.82
C VAL A 58 6.26 21.35 -3.70
N GLU A 59 5.64 21.48 -2.53
CA GLU A 59 5.88 20.59 -1.40
C GLU A 59 5.26 19.19 -1.60
N LEU A 60 4.08 19.12 -2.21
CA LEU A 60 3.43 17.86 -2.55
C LEU A 60 4.25 17.06 -3.56
N ARG A 61 4.80 17.70 -4.59
CA ARG A 61 5.67 17.05 -5.59
C ARG A 61 6.94 16.46 -4.97
N LYS A 62 7.56 17.15 -4.00
CA LYS A 62 8.71 16.62 -3.26
C LYS A 62 8.36 15.35 -2.48
N ARG A 63 7.20 15.34 -1.80
CA ARG A 63 6.70 14.16 -1.07
C ARG A 63 6.34 13.02 -2.03
N ALA A 64 5.74 13.35 -3.17
CA ALA A 64 5.25 12.41 -4.16
C ALA A 64 6.36 11.66 -4.91
N ALA A 65 7.59 12.18 -4.93
CA ALA A 65 8.75 11.52 -5.55
C ALA A 65 9.07 10.13 -4.96
N ARG A 66 8.50 9.78 -3.81
CA ARG A 66 8.60 8.41 -3.23
C ARG A 66 7.61 7.41 -3.83
N LYS A 67 6.56 7.88 -4.50
CA LYS A 67 5.47 7.06 -5.06
C LYS A 67 5.40 7.09 -6.59
N PHE A 68 5.95 8.13 -7.22
CA PHE A 68 5.81 8.39 -8.65
C PHE A 68 7.11 8.92 -9.26
N ASP A 69 7.50 8.37 -10.40
CA ASP A 69 8.71 8.78 -11.14
C ASP A 69 8.56 10.18 -11.77
N HIS A 70 7.33 10.55 -12.14
CA HIS A 70 7.01 11.85 -12.75
C HIS A 70 6.32 12.80 -11.77
N ALA A 71 6.59 12.63 -10.47
CA ALA A 71 6.03 13.48 -9.42
C ALA A 71 6.22 14.98 -9.69
N ASP A 72 7.33 15.39 -10.28
CA ASP A 72 7.64 16.80 -10.59
C ASP A 72 6.73 17.45 -11.65
N ARG A 73 5.95 16.63 -12.37
CA ARG A 73 5.00 17.02 -13.42
C ARG A 73 3.55 16.70 -13.08
N MET A 74 3.31 15.97 -11.99
CA MET A 74 1.99 15.61 -11.51
C MET A 74 1.38 16.70 -10.62
N PHE A 75 0.10 16.57 -10.33
CA PHE A 75 -0.70 17.44 -9.49
C PHE A 75 -1.41 16.62 -8.42
N PHE A 76 -1.43 17.14 -7.21
CA PHE A 76 -1.84 16.40 -6.02
C PHE A 76 -2.75 17.21 -5.14
N THR A 77 -3.63 16.55 -4.40
CA THR A 77 -4.14 17.08 -3.12
C THR A 77 -3.41 16.35 -1.99
N ASP A 78 -3.43 16.89 -0.77
CA ASP A 78 -2.83 16.20 0.38
C ASP A 78 -3.42 14.80 0.60
N ILE A 79 -4.76 14.71 0.58
CA ILE A 79 -5.51 13.46 0.71
C ILE A 79 -5.23 12.54 -0.49
N GLY A 80 -5.30 13.08 -1.71
CA GLY A 80 -5.04 12.32 -2.93
C GLY A 80 -3.66 11.69 -2.96
N LEU A 81 -2.61 12.42 -2.54
CA LEU A 81 -1.26 11.86 -2.44
C LEU A 81 -1.15 10.78 -1.36
N GLN A 82 -1.82 10.96 -0.22
CA GLN A 82 -1.81 9.98 0.85
C GLN A 82 -2.49 8.67 0.42
N GLN A 83 -3.64 8.77 -0.27
CA GLN A 83 -4.48 7.64 -0.66
C GLN A 83 -4.09 7.00 -2.01
N SER A 84 -3.34 7.72 -2.85
CA SER A 84 -2.96 7.21 -4.17
C SER A 84 -2.17 5.91 -4.07
N THR A 85 -2.47 5.00 -4.99
CA THR A 85 -1.69 3.79 -5.21
C THR A 85 -0.30 4.15 -5.71
N ASP A 86 0.73 3.49 -5.18
CA ASP A 86 2.12 3.64 -5.61
C ASP A 86 2.26 3.14 -7.06
N GLN A 87 3.08 3.81 -7.87
CA GLN A 87 3.14 3.62 -9.32
C GLN A 87 3.41 2.16 -9.72
N GLU A 88 4.34 1.48 -9.04
CA GLU A 88 4.73 0.10 -9.35
C GLU A 88 3.59 -0.87 -9.06
N ILE A 89 2.83 -0.62 -8.00
CA ILE A 89 1.66 -1.42 -7.63
C ILE A 89 0.52 -1.18 -8.65
N ALA A 90 0.27 0.07 -9.05
CA ALA A 90 -0.72 0.39 -10.08
C ALA A 90 -0.37 -0.29 -11.41
N ALA A 91 0.91 -0.25 -11.82
CA ALA A 91 1.41 -0.94 -13.00
C ALA A 91 1.27 -2.46 -12.90
N TYR A 92 1.54 -3.05 -11.73
CA TYR A 92 1.31 -4.48 -11.48
C TYR A 92 -0.17 -4.85 -11.64
N LYS A 93 -1.09 -4.11 -11.00
CA LYS A 93 -2.54 -4.34 -11.12
C LYS A 93 -3.03 -4.20 -12.56
N ALA A 94 -2.56 -3.20 -13.30
CA ALA A 94 -3.00 -2.93 -14.67
C ALA A 94 -2.75 -4.11 -15.62
N LYS A 95 -1.70 -4.92 -15.38
CA LYS A 95 -1.41 -6.16 -16.15
C LYS A 95 -2.51 -7.21 -16.05
N ARG A 96 -3.35 -7.14 -15.01
CA ARG A 96 -4.43 -8.09 -14.79
C ARG A 96 -5.66 -7.83 -15.65
N PHE A 97 -5.83 -6.60 -16.12
CA PHE A 97 -6.93 -6.21 -16.99
C PHE A 97 -6.64 -6.58 -18.45
N PRO A 98 -7.65 -6.95 -19.26
CA PRO A 98 -7.45 -7.28 -20.67
C PRO A 98 -6.91 -6.07 -21.41
N ALA A 99 -5.81 -6.17 -22.19
CA ALA A 99 -5.23 -5.03 -22.93
C ALA A 99 -6.14 -4.50 -24.05
N ASP A 100 -6.03 -3.21 -24.38
CA ASP A 100 -6.75 -2.51 -25.46
C ASP A 100 -8.30 -2.59 -25.46
N GLN A 101 -8.89 -3.16 -24.41
CA GLN A 101 -10.34 -3.19 -24.18
C GLN A 101 -10.82 -1.96 -23.38
N PRO A 102 -12.08 -1.53 -23.54
CA PRO A 102 -12.63 -0.40 -22.78
C PRO A 102 -12.74 -0.74 -21.28
N LEU A 103 -12.14 0.10 -20.43
CA LEU A 103 -12.24 0.00 -18.98
C LEU A 103 -12.88 1.25 -18.37
N ALA A 104 -13.44 1.11 -17.18
CA ALA A 104 -13.76 2.24 -16.30
C ALA A 104 -12.92 2.18 -15.02
N ASP A 105 -12.35 3.32 -14.64
CA ASP A 105 -11.76 3.51 -13.31
C ASP A 105 -12.69 4.44 -12.51
N LEU A 106 -13.35 3.86 -11.51
CA LEU A 106 -14.37 4.50 -10.70
C LEU A 106 -13.77 4.97 -9.37
N CYS A 107 -14.18 6.16 -8.90
CA CYS A 107 -13.54 6.80 -7.75
C CYS A 107 -12.04 7.00 -7.98
N CYS A 108 -11.68 7.45 -9.18
CA CYS A 108 -10.29 7.46 -9.64
C CYS A 108 -9.38 8.46 -8.90
N GLY A 109 -9.95 9.40 -8.13
CA GLY A 109 -9.21 10.41 -7.38
C GLY A 109 -8.28 11.21 -8.28
N ILE A 110 -7.04 11.43 -7.83
CA ILE A 110 -6.00 12.10 -8.64
C ILE A 110 -5.37 11.18 -9.71
N GLY A 111 -5.89 9.97 -9.90
CA GLY A 111 -5.51 9.07 -10.99
C GLY A 111 -4.36 8.11 -10.72
N GLY A 112 -4.09 7.72 -9.47
CA GLY A 112 -2.98 6.80 -9.15
C GLY A 112 -3.04 5.47 -9.94
N ASP A 113 -4.18 4.78 -9.88
CA ASP A 113 -4.42 3.57 -10.68
C ASP A 113 -4.76 3.89 -12.15
N LEU A 114 -5.52 4.98 -12.36
CA LEU A 114 -5.93 5.47 -13.67
C LEU A 114 -4.76 5.61 -14.67
N ILE A 115 -3.61 6.12 -14.21
CA ILE A 115 -2.42 6.29 -15.05
C ILE A 115 -2.02 4.96 -15.69
N ALA A 116 -1.85 3.91 -14.88
CA ALA A 116 -1.44 2.59 -15.36
C ALA A 116 -2.53 1.94 -16.22
N LEU A 117 -3.81 2.08 -15.85
CA LEU A 117 -4.93 1.56 -16.63
C LEU A 117 -5.01 2.21 -18.03
N SER A 118 -4.75 3.52 -18.10
CA SER A 118 -4.77 4.30 -19.34
C SER A 118 -3.55 4.04 -20.24
N GLN A 119 -2.43 3.61 -19.67
CA GLN A 119 -1.28 3.12 -20.44
C GLN A 119 -1.54 1.76 -21.08
N ARG A 120 -2.45 0.96 -20.49
CA ARG A 120 -2.86 -0.37 -20.98
C ARG A 120 -3.89 -0.31 -22.12
N GLY A 121 -4.60 0.81 -22.29
CA GLY A 121 -5.58 0.98 -23.37
C GLY A 121 -6.72 1.95 -23.02
N PRO A 122 -7.84 1.93 -23.76
CA PRO A 122 -8.96 2.85 -23.53
C PRO A 122 -9.54 2.75 -22.12
N THR A 123 -9.46 3.84 -21.36
CA THR A 123 -9.98 3.91 -19.98
C THR A 123 -10.81 5.18 -19.78
N THR A 124 -12.00 5.02 -19.19
CA THR A 124 -12.88 6.11 -18.75
C THR A 124 -12.60 6.42 -17.28
N ALA A 125 -12.27 7.67 -16.97
CA ALA A 125 -12.10 8.14 -15.61
C ALA A 125 -13.44 8.63 -15.04
N VAL A 126 -13.78 8.18 -13.84
CA VAL A 126 -15.00 8.61 -13.13
C VAL A 126 -14.66 9.01 -11.70
N ASP A 127 -15.10 10.19 -11.30
CA ASP A 127 -15.02 10.66 -9.90
C ASP A 127 -16.16 11.65 -9.62
N ALA A 128 -16.57 11.74 -8.36
CA ALA A 128 -17.58 12.71 -7.93
C ALA A 128 -17.00 14.14 -7.85
N SER A 129 -15.68 14.27 -7.68
CA SER A 129 -14.98 15.54 -7.60
C SER A 129 -14.42 15.97 -8.96
N ALA A 130 -14.91 17.10 -9.46
CA ALA A 130 -14.37 17.72 -10.68
C ALA A 130 -12.89 18.14 -10.51
N ASP A 131 -12.49 18.49 -9.29
CA ASP A 131 -11.13 18.90 -8.95
C ASP A 131 -10.16 17.72 -9.06
N HIS A 132 -10.59 16.56 -8.55
CA HIS A 132 -9.87 15.29 -8.72
C HIS A 132 -9.71 14.94 -10.20
N LEU A 133 -10.78 15.01 -10.99
CA LEU A 133 -10.72 14.71 -12.43
C LEU A 133 -9.80 15.67 -13.20
N CYS A 134 -9.75 16.95 -12.80
CA CYS A 134 -8.83 17.92 -13.38
C CYS A 134 -7.37 17.46 -13.20
N PHE A 135 -7.00 17.07 -11.98
CA PHE A 135 -5.65 16.55 -11.71
C PHE A 135 -5.42 15.16 -12.31
N ALA A 136 -6.40 14.27 -12.28
CA ALA A 136 -6.30 12.94 -12.88
C ALA A 136 -5.98 13.02 -14.38
N GLN A 137 -6.69 13.87 -15.11
CA GLN A 137 -6.44 14.10 -16.54
C GLN A 137 -5.03 14.64 -16.79
N ALA A 138 -4.59 15.62 -15.99
CA ALA A 138 -3.25 16.19 -16.10
C ALA A 138 -2.16 15.16 -15.77
N ASN A 139 -2.38 14.32 -14.76
CA ASN A 139 -1.46 13.28 -14.32
C ASN A 139 -1.33 12.15 -15.35
N VAL A 140 -2.43 11.70 -15.94
CA VAL A 140 -2.42 10.74 -17.06
C VAL A 140 -1.64 11.32 -18.25
N SER A 141 -1.87 12.59 -18.57
CA SER A 141 -1.16 13.28 -19.65
C SER A 141 0.34 13.44 -19.38
N ALA A 142 0.73 13.66 -18.11
CA ALA A 142 2.13 13.75 -17.70
C ALA A 142 2.92 12.45 -17.96
N HIS A 143 2.23 11.31 -17.97
CA HIS A 143 2.75 9.98 -18.28
C HIS A 143 2.61 9.58 -19.76
N GLY A 144 2.25 10.53 -20.64
CA GLY A 144 2.11 10.28 -22.08
C GLY A 144 0.91 9.42 -22.47
N ALA A 145 0.01 9.14 -21.52
CA ALA A 145 -1.24 8.41 -21.77
C ALA A 145 -2.40 9.37 -22.06
N LYS A 146 -3.53 8.81 -22.51
CA LYS A 146 -4.77 9.56 -22.76
C LYS A 146 -5.97 8.81 -22.23
N LEU A 147 -6.93 9.56 -21.70
CA LEU A 147 -8.23 9.02 -21.31
C LEU A 147 -9.12 8.86 -22.54
N ALA A 148 -9.88 7.77 -22.56
CA ALA A 148 -10.91 7.57 -23.58
C ALA A 148 -12.11 8.49 -23.33
N ASN A 149 -12.47 8.68 -22.05
CA ASN A 149 -13.52 9.58 -21.63
C ASN A 149 -13.32 10.03 -20.17
N ILE A 150 -14.00 11.10 -19.77
CA ILE A 150 -14.00 11.65 -18.41
C ILE A 150 -15.44 11.90 -18.00
N ARG A 151 -15.83 11.45 -16.81
CA ARG A 151 -17.17 11.65 -16.27
C ARG A 151 -17.11 12.12 -14.82
N CYS A 152 -17.58 13.34 -14.57
CA CYS A 152 -17.86 13.81 -13.23
C CYS A 152 -19.22 13.27 -12.77
N GLY A 153 -19.25 12.50 -11.70
CA GLY A 153 -20.47 11.90 -11.17
C GLY A 153 -20.22 10.72 -10.24
N LEU A 154 -21.30 10.17 -9.70
CA LEU A 154 -21.23 9.03 -8.79
C LEU A 154 -20.92 7.73 -9.54
N ALA A 155 -20.14 6.85 -8.89
CA ALA A 155 -19.69 5.59 -9.49
C ALA A 155 -20.87 4.64 -9.80
N GLU A 156 -21.87 4.57 -8.91
CA GLU A 156 -23.05 3.72 -9.06
C GLU A 156 -23.99 4.14 -10.21
N GLU A 157 -23.84 5.36 -10.73
CA GLU A 157 -24.65 5.90 -11.84
C GLU A 157 -24.03 5.59 -13.22
N VAL A 158 -22.83 5.02 -13.26
CA VAL A 158 -22.13 4.72 -14.50
C VAL A 158 -22.74 3.49 -15.18
N PRO A 159 -23.00 3.52 -16.50
CA PRO A 159 -23.35 2.32 -17.24
C PRO A 159 -22.13 1.40 -17.39
N LEU A 160 -22.17 0.21 -16.79
CA LEU A 160 -21.02 -0.70 -16.72
C LEU A 160 -20.98 -1.75 -17.84
N GLU A 161 -22.11 -1.97 -18.51
CA GLU A 161 -22.28 -2.95 -19.59
C GLU A 161 -21.32 -2.73 -20.77
N PRO A 162 -20.96 -1.48 -21.17
CA PRO A 162 -20.05 -1.24 -22.29
C PRO A 162 -18.56 -1.54 -21.99
N PHE A 163 -18.19 -1.74 -20.73
CA PHE A 163 -16.78 -1.95 -20.35
C PHE A 163 -16.45 -3.44 -20.26
N ALA A 164 -15.25 -3.81 -20.70
CA ALA A 164 -14.76 -5.18 -20.54
C ALA A 164 -14.51 -5.52 -19.06
N ALA A 165 -14.07 -4.53 -18.28
CA ALA A 165 -13.93 -4.61 -16.83
C ALA A 165 -13.90 -3.21 -16.20
N TRP A 166 -14.03 -3.16 -14.88
CA TRP A 166 -13.95 -1.90 -14.12
C TRP A 166 -13.11 -2.04 -12.85
N HIS A 167 -12.41 -0.97 -12.49
CA HIS A 167 -11.69 -0.80 -11.24
C HIS A 167 -12.49 0.16 -10.34
N ILE A 168 -12.45 -0.05 -9.03
CA ILE A 168 -12.94 0.94 -8.06
C ILE A 168 -12.05 0.97 -6.81
N ASP A 169 -11.76 2.19 -6.34
CA ASP A 169 -11.18 2.46 -5.02
C ASP A 169 -12.21 3.26 -4.21
N PRO A 170 -13.21 2.60 -3.61
CA PRO A 170 -14.33 3.28 -3.01
C PRO A 170 -13.90 4.08 -1.78
N ASP A 171 -14.42 5.30 -1.69
CA ASP A 171 -14.16 6.17 -0.55
C ASP A 171 -14.85 5.63 0.71
N ARG A 172 -14.28 5.96 1.87
CA ARG A 172 -14.95 5.72 3.16
C ARG A 172 -15.86 6.90 3.46
N ARG A 173 -17.10 6.62 3.87
CA ARG A 173 -18.05 7.66 4.30
C ARG A 173 -17.48 8.42 5.50
N HIS A 174 -17.59 9.74 5.43
CA HIS A 174 -16.88 10.71 6.26
C HIS A 174 -17.18 10.60 7.78
N ASP A 175 -18.30 10.01 8.16
CA ASP A 175 -18.74 9.94 9.56
C ASP A 175 -18.19 8.76 10.37
N ASP A 176 -17.47 7.82 9.73
CA ASP A 176 -17.09 6.57 10.39
C ASP A 176 -15.57 6.41 10.53
N ARG A 177 -15.09 6.58 11.78
CA ARG A 177 -13.68 6.35 12.16
C ARG A 177 -13.25 4.93 11.76
N ARG A 178 -12.14 4.80 11.02
CA ARG A 178 -11.32 3.57 10.86
C ARG A 178 -12.12 2.25 10.85
N THR A 179 -13.20 2.20 10.08
CA THR A 179 -14.02 0.98 9.96
C THR A 179 -13.49 0.07 8.85
N ILE A 180 -13.57 -1.23 9.10
CA ILE A 180 -13.17 -2.31 8.17
C ILE A 180 -14.38 -2.94 7.45
N ARG A 181 -15.57 -2.37 7.67
CA ARG A 181 -16.84 -2.86 7.14
C ARG A 181 -17.17 -2.18 5.81
N LEU A 182 -17.56 -2.99 4.82
CA LEU A 182 -17.92 -2.50 3.49
C LEU A 182 -19.15 -1.58 3.47
N ASP A 183 -20.01 -1.68 4.48
CA ASP A 183 -21.23 -0.84 4.58
C ASP A 183 -20.93 0.66 4.76
N SER A 184 -19.72 0.99 5.24
CA SER A 184 -19.29 2.37 5.43
C SER A 184 -18.58 2.95 4.21
N PHE A 185 -18.59 2.25 3.07
CA PHE A 185 -18.01 2.75 1.81
C PHE A 185 -19.04 3.52 0.97
N SER A 186 -18.52 4.29 0.03
CA SER A 186 -19.30 4.95 -1.03
C SER A 186 -18.67 4.55 -2.37
N PRO A 187 -19.35 3.75 -3.21
CA PRO A 187 -20.71 3.22 -3.07
C PRO A 187 -20.90 2.23 -1.90
N SER A 188 -22.15 2.07 -1.44
CA SER A 188 -22.50 1.07 -0.40
C SER A 188 -22.36 -0.36 -0.90
N LEU A 189 -22.37 -1.34 0.01
CA LEU A 189 -22.36 -2.76 -0.35
C LEU A 189 -23.50 -3.13 -1.33
N ASP A 190 -24.73 -2.71 -1.06
CA ASP A 190 -25.88 -2.97 -1.94
C ASP A 190 -25.70 -2.37 -3.35
N GLN A 191 -25.10 -1.18 -3.42
CA GLN A 191 -24.79 -0.52 -4.70
C GLN A 191 -23.68 -1.28 -5.43
N LEU A 192 -22.62 -1.71 -4.74
CA LEU A 192 -21.56 -2.54 -5.32
C LEU A 192 -22.12 -3.88 -5.84
N GLU A 193 -23.04 -4.52 -5.11
CA GLU A 193 -23.72 -5.72 -5.59
C GLU A 193 -24.57 -5.46 -6.84
N ALA A 194 -25.28 -4.32 -6.89
CA ALA A 194 -26.03 -3.92 -8.07
C ALA A 194 -25.13 -3.67 -9.28
N MET A 195 -23.98 -3.01 -9.07
CA MET A 195 -22.95 -2.80 -10.08
C MET A 195 -22.39 -4.12 -10.60
N LEU A 196 -22.06 -5.06 -9.70
CA LEU A 196 -21.58 -6.40 -10.06
C LEU A 196 -22.60 -7.23 -10.83
N ARG A 197 -23.91 -7.03 -10.59
CA ARG A 197 -24.97 -7.66 -11.39
C ARG A 197 -24.99 -7.16 -12.83
N ARG A 198 -24.60 -5.90 -13.07
CA ARG A 198 -24.53 -5.30 -14.42
C ARG A 198 -23.25 -5.70 -15.15
N ASN A 199 -22.13 -5.78 -14.44
CA ASN A 199 -20.86 -6.26 -14.97
C ASN A 199 -20.04 -6.94 -13.87
N ARG A 200 -19.78 -8.24 -14.02
CA ARG A 200 -19.06 -9.06 -13.03
C ARG A 200 -17.54 -8.90 -13.08
N ASN A 201 -16.98 -8.36 -14.16
CA ASN A 201 -15.53 -8.22 -14.34
C ASN A 201 -15.06 -6.96 -13.60
N ALA A 202 -14.64 -7.13 -12.35
CA ALA A 202 -14.34 -6.02 -11.47
C ALA A 202 -13.06 -6.25 -10.64
N ALA A 203 -12.37 -5.16 -10.33
CA ALA A 203 -11.31 -5.13 -9.32
C ALA A 203 -11.66 -4.09 -8.26
N LEU A 204 -11.87 -4.54 -7.02
CA LEU A 204 -12.18 -3.67 -5.89
C LEU A 204 -10.92 -3.51 -5.05
N LYS A 205 -10.34 -2.30 -5.04
CA LYS A 205 -9.26 -1.93 -4.13
C LYS A 205 -9.84 -1.63 -2.76
N LEU A 206 -9.26 -2.23 -1.72
CA LEU A 206 -9.77 -2.19 -0.36
C LEU A 206 -8.62 -2.11 0.65
N ALA A 207 -8.95 -1.75 1.88
CA ALA A 207 -8.00 -1.82 2.99
C ALA A 207 -7.58 -3.28 3.24
N PRO A 208 -6.31 -3.55 3.61
CA PRO A 208 -5.85 -4.92 3.89
C PRO A 208 -6.69 -5.71 4.89
N ALA A 209 -7.30 -5.01 5.85
CA ALA A 209 -8.11 -5.59 6.92
C ALA A 209 -9.62 -5.63 6.61
N SER A 210 -10.05 -5.25 5.40
CA SER A 210 -11.45 -5.27 5.00
C SER A 210 -12.05 -6.67 5.09
N ARG A 211 -13.29 -6.76 5.60
CA ARG A 211 -14.05 -8.01 5.64
C ARG A 211 -14.98 -8.07 4.44
N LEU A 212 -14.80 -9.09 3.60
CA LEU A 212 -15.59 -9.30 2.40
C LEU A 212 -16.78 -10.22 2.68
N PRO A 213 -17.89 -10.13 1.91
CA PRO A 213 -18.91 -11.15 1.91
C PRO A 213 -18.29 -12.49 1.49
N LYS A 214 -18.63 -13.57 2.18
CA LYS A 214 -18.10 -14.90 1.89
C LYS A 214 -18.30 -15.31 0.42
N ALA A 215 -19.46 -14.97 -0.14
CA ALA A 215 -19.76 -15.24 -1.55
C ALA A 215 -18.79 -14.53 -2.53
N TRP A 216 -18.30 -13.34 -2.17
CA TRP A 216 -17.30 -12.62 -2.96
C TRP A 216 -15.92 -13.28 -2.86
N GLU A 217 -15.54 -13.74 -1.67
CA GLU A 217 -14.28 -14.50 -1.51
C GLU A 217 -14.30 -15.81 -2.29
N GLU A 218 -15.44 -16.51 -2.34
CA GLU A 218 -15.58 -17.78 -3.06
C GLU A 218 -15.62 -17.60 -4.59
N GLN A 219 -16.25 -16.53 -5.07
CA GLN A 219 -16.39 -16.25 -6.51
C GLN A 219 -15.22 -15.46 -7.10
N GLY A 220 -14.48 -14.75 -6.24
CA GLY A 220 -13.36 -13.91 -6.63
C GLY A 220 -12.02 -14.48 -6.19
N GLN A 221 -10.97 -13.73 -6.48
CA GLN A 221 -9.64 -14.00 -5.98
C GLN A 221 -9.18 -12.80 -5.15
N CYS A 222 -8.82 -13.05 -3.88
CA CYS A 222 -8.36 -12.00 -2.98
C CYS A 222 -6.84 -11.89 -3.02
N GLU A 223 -6.32 -10.71 -3.33
CA GLU A 223 -4.88 -10.46 -3.40
C GLU A 223 -4.46 -9.35 -2.43
N TRP A 224 -3.57 -9.68 -1.50
CA TRP A 224 -2.92 -8.73 -0.63
C TRP A 224 -1.59 -8.32 -1.25
N ILE A 225 -1.39 -7.03 -1.44
CA ILE A 225 -0.20 -6.49 -2.09
C ILE A 225 0.59 -5.67 -1.06
N SER A 226 1.85 -6.04 -0.86
CA SER A 226 2.80 -5.31 -0.03
C SER A 226 3.89 -4.63 -0.84
N ASN A 227 4.44 -3.60 -0.23
CA ASN A 227 5.64 -2.91 -0.68
C ASN A 227 6.36 -2.38 0.57
N HIS A 228 7.70 -2.43 0.58
CA HIS A 228 8.53 -2.03 1.73
C HIS A 228 8.10 -2.61 3.09
N ARG A 229 7.73 -3.91 3.13
CA ARG A 229 7.28 -4.58 4.36
C ARG A 229 6.08 -3.89 5.01
N GLU A 230 5.19 -3.35 4.19
CA GLU A 230 3.87 -2.87 4.56
C GLU A 230 2.84 -3.47 3.59
N CYS A 231 1.78 -4.09 4.11
CA CYS A 231 0.65 -4.51 3.27
C CYS A 231 -0.16 -3.27 2.92
N LYS A 232 -0.14 -2.85 1.66
CA LYS A 232 -0.74 -1.59 1.20
C LYS A 232 -2.23 -1.71 0.96
N GLN A 233 -2.64 -2.79 0.30
CA GLN A 233 -4.03 -2.98 -0.12
C GLN A 233 -4.41 -4.45 -0.20
N LEU A 234 -5.71 -4.69 -0.10
CA LEU A 234 -6.39 -5.89 -0.59
C LEU A 234 -7.04 -5.52 -1.93
N VAL A 235 -6.90 -6.36 -2.95
CA VAL A 235 -7.66 -6.28 -4.19
C VAL A 235 -8.51 -7.52 -4.30
N LEU A 236 -9.82 -7.34 -4.45
CA LEU A 236 -10.72 -8.42 -4.83
C LEU A 236 -10.87 -8.41 -6.35
N TRP A 237 -10.40 -9.44 -7.01
CA TRP A 237 -10.58 -9.69 -8.44
C TRP A 237 -11.83 -10.54 -8.67
N LEU A 238 -12.70 -10.15 -9.59
CA LEU A 238 -13.97 -10.81 -9.90
C LEU A 238 -14.15 -11.05 -11.41
N GLY A 239 -15.03 -12.00 -11.74
CA GLY A 239 -15.31 -12.38 -13.13
C GLY A 239 -14.06 -12.96 -13.78
N GLU A 240 -13.80 -12.55 -15.03
CA GLU A 240 -12.63 -13.02 -15.79
C GLU A 240 -11.28 -12.53 -15.22
N LEU A 241 -11.30 -11.55 -14.31
CA LEU A 241 -10.09 -11.10 -13.62
C LEU A 241 -9.66 -12.06 -12.50
N ALA A 242 -10.56 -12.93 -12.01
CA ALA A 242 -10.26 -13.94 -11.01
C ALA A 242 -9.73 -15.22 -11.69
N GLN A 243 -8.41 -15.34 -11.86
CA GLN A 243 -7.79 -16.52 -12.49
C GLN A 243 -7.97 -17.79 -11.68
N GLN A 244 -7.99 -17.70 -10.35
CA GLN A 244 -8.22 -18.81 -9.42
C GLN A 244 -9.24 -18.39 -8.34
N PRO A 245 -10.55 -18.44 -8.64
CA PRO A 245 -11.59 -18.09 -7.68
C PRO A 245 -11.50 -18.91 -6.38
N GLY A 246 -11.83 -18.30 -5.25
CA GLY A 246 -11.74 -18.92 -3.92
C GLY A 246 -10.33 -18.91 -3.30
N THR A 247 -9.30 -18.61 -4.08
CA THR A 247 -7.93 -18.54 -3.57
C THR A 247 -7.58 -17.16 -3.01
N ARG A 248 -6.52 -17.14 -2.21
CA ARG A 248 -5.87 -15.92 -1.74
C ARG A 248 -4.47 -15.86 -2.32
N ARG A 249 -4.00 -14.65 -2.59
CA ARG A 249 -2.65 -14.35 -3.05
C ARG A 249 -2.00 -13.32 -2.14
N ALA A 250 -0.75 -13.54 -1.77
CA ALA A 250 0.11 -12.56 -1.13
C ALA A 250 1.20 -12.17 -2.13
N ALA A 251 1.23 -10.91 -2.55
CA ALA A 251 2.19 -10.37 -3.49
C ALA A 251 3.06 -9.30 -2.83
N ARG A 252 4.36 -9.30 -3.15
CA ARG A 252 5.34 -8.28 -2.78
C ARG A 252 5.85 -7.62 -4.05
N ILE A 253 5.65 -6.32 -4.16
CA ILE A 253 6.13 -5.51 -5.29
C ILE A 253 7.30 -4.65 -4.80
N ASP A 254 8.46 -4.73 -5.47
CA ASP A 254 9.59 -3.85 -5.20
C ASP A 254 9.55 -2.54 -6.01
N HIS A 255 10.49 -1.64 -5.77
CA HIS A 255 10.56 -0.34 -6.46
C HIS A 255 10.95 -0.47 -7.96
N ALA A 256 11.51 -1.61 -8.38
CA ALA A 256 11.74 -1.89 -9.79
C ALA A 256 10.47 -2.46 -10.47
N GLY A 257 9.39 -2.65 -9.73
CA GLY A 257 8.15 -3.26 -10.22
C GLY A 257 8.22 -4.78 -10.37
N ASN A 258 9.23 -5.44 -9.78
CA ASN A 258 9.28 -6.89 -9.74
C ASN A 258 8.25 -7.40 -8.73
N ALA A 259 7.49 -8.40 -9.15
CA ALA A 259 6.43 -9.00 -8.37
C ALA A 259 6.79 -10.42 -7.99
N GLU A 260 6.80 -10.70 -6.69
CA GLU A 260 6.92 -12.04 -6.13
C GLU A 260 5.61 -12.36 -5.41
N PHE A 261 5.07 -13.57 -5.57
CA PHE A 261 3.82 -13.92 -4.90
C PHE A 261 3.75 -15.38 -4.47
N PHE A 262 2.88 -15.63 -3.50
CA PHE A 262 2.44 -16.95 -3.09
C PHE A 262 0.92 -16.99 -3.13
N GLU A 263 0.37 -18.08 -3.64
CA GLU A 263 -1.06 -18.26 -3.84
C GLU A 263 -1.51 -19.60 -3.25
N GLY A 264 -2.68 -19.61 -2.62
CA GLY A 264 -3.25 -20.82 -2.07
C GLY A 264 -4.57 -20.59 -1.35
N PHE A 265 -5.02 -21.61 -0.65
CA PHE A 265 -6.18 -21.52 0.23
C PHE A 265 -5.72 -21.22 1.65
N ALA A 266 -6.43 -20.35 2.36
CA ALA A 266 -6.19 -20.14 3.79
C ALA A 266 -6.51 -21.43 4.55
N ARG A 267 -5.55 -21.93 5.32
CA ARG A 267 -5.67 -23.08 6.22
C ARG A 267 -5.22 -22.68 7.61
N SER A 268 -5.73 -23.39 8.61
CA SER A 268 -5.30 -23.22 10.01
C SER A 268 -4.88 -24.59 10.55
N SER A 269 -3.66 -25.03 10.23
CA SER A 269 -3.27 -26.42 10.52
C SER A 269 -1.78 -26.67 10.77
N VAL A 270 -1.00 -25.66 11.15
CA VAL A 270 0.45 -25.88 11.38
C VAL A 270 0.76 -26.13 12.86
N SER A 271 1.65 -27.10 13.10
CA SER A 271 2.17 -27.43 14.42
C SER A 271 3.02 -26.28 14.99
N SER A 272 3.03 -26.15 16.30
CA SER A 272 3.98 -25.27 17.00
C SER A 272 5.13 -26.11 17.54
N THR A 273 6.35 -25.58 17.45
CA THR A 273 7.56 -26.26 17.94
C THR A 273 8.51 -25.29 18.64
N ILE A 274 9.58 -25.82 19.22
CA ILE A 274 10.68 -25.03 19.78
C ILE A 274 11.42 -24.29 18.66
N VAL A 275 12.16 -23.23 19.01
CA VAL A 275 12.96 -22.47 18.04
C VAL A 275 14.04 -23.38 17.44
N GLY A 276 14.08 -23.47 16.11
CA GLY A 276 15.13 -24.18 15.35
C GLY A 276 16.35 -23.31 15.05
N GLU A 277 17.19 -23.75 14.12
CA GLU A 277 18.40 -23.02 13.71
C GLU A 277 18.09 -21.71 12.95
N TYR A 278 16.94 -21.66 12.27
CA TYR A 278 16.49 -20.50 11.52
C TYR A 278 15.12 -20.02 11.95
N LEU A 279 14.95 -18.70 11.86
CA LEU A 279 13.70 -17.99 12.09
C LEU A 279 13.31 -17.23 10.83
N PHE A 280 12.05 -17.32 10.43
CA PHE A 280 11.52 -16.68 9.23
C PHE A 280 10.42 -15.70 9.61
N ASP A 281 10.52 -14.47 9.10
CA ASP A 281 9.58 -13.37 9.34
C ASP A 281 8.73 -13.12 8.10
N PRO A 282 7.48 -13.62 8.06
CA PRO A 282 6.62 -13.49 6.89
C PRO A 282 6.34 -12.05 6.49
N ASP A 283 6.26 -11.85 5.18
CA ASP A 283 5.80 -10.60 4.60
C ASP A 283 4.39 -10.22 5.09
N PRO A 284 4.12 -8.94 5.35
CA PRO A 284 2.79 -8.52 5.79
C PRO A 284 1.65 -8.90 4.86
N ALA A 285 1.86 -9.02 3.54
CA ALA A 285 0.84 -9.53 2.63
C ALA A 285 0.51 -11.01 2.93
N LEU A 286 1.51 -11.82 3.27
CA LEU A 286 1.31 -13.23 3.65
C LEU A 286 0.54 -13.35 4.97
N VAL A 287 0.84 -12.46 5.92
CA VAL A 287 0.14 -12.39 7.21
C VAL A 287 -1.32 -11.95 7.02
N ALA A 288 -1.54 -10.87 6.28
CA ALA A 288 -2.87 -10.30 6.06
C ALA A 288 -3.79 -11.24 5.25
N SER A 289 -3.24 -11.97 4.29
CA SER A 289 -3.97 -12.98 3.51
C SER A 289 -4.31 -14.25 4.30
N GLY A 290 -3.66 -14.48 5.45
CA GLY A 290 -3.82 -15.72 6.21
C GLY A 290 -3.15 -16.94 5.55
N LEU A 291 -2.19 -16.72 4.64
CA LEU A 291 -1.47 -17.77 3.93
C LEU A 291 -0.21 -18.26 4.66
N VAL A 292 0.08 -17.73 5.85
CA VAL A 292 1.27 -18.10 6.64
C VAL A 292 1.34 -19.62 6.85
N ASP A 293 0.23 -20.24 7.23
CA ASP A 293 0.18 -21.68 7.51
C ASP A 293 0.32 -22.52 6.25
N THR A 294 -0.34 -22.10 5.18
CA THR A 294 -0.27 -22.75 3.87
C THR A 294 1.15 -22.71 3.31
N LEU A 295 1.85 -21.57 3.45
CA LEU A 295 3.25 -21.47 3.06
C LEU A 295 4.13 -22.34 3.95
N ALA A 296 3.94 -22.30 5.27
CA ALA A 296 4.75 -23.07 6.21
C ALA A 296 4.66 -24.58 5.94
N GLU A 297 3.44 -25.10 5.68
CA GLU A 297 3.23 -26.49 5.29
C GLU A 297 4.02 -26.85 4.01
N SER A 298 3.96 -25.99 2.98
CA SER A 298 4.64 -26.22 1.70
C SER A 298 6.17 -26.21 1.80
N LEU A 299 6.72 -25.54 2.83
CA LEU A 299 8.16 -25.41 3.07
C LEU A 299 8.64 -26.27 4.25
N HIS A 300 7.79 -27.13 4.81
CA HIS A 300 8.07 -27.93 6.01
C HIS A 300 8.54 -27.11 7.22
N LEU A 301 8.03 -25.89 7.36
CA LEU A 301 8.28 -25.00 8.49
C LEU A 301 7.16 -25.12 9.54
N ALA A 302 7.47 -24.74 10.78
CA ALA A 302 6.52 -24.73 11.88
C ALA A 302 6.41 -23.34 12.51
N ARG A 303 5.31 -23.09 13.24
CA ARG A 303 5.18 -21.87 14.05
C ARG A 303 5.94 -22.01 15.37
N LEU A 304 6.26 -20.87 15.98
CA LEU A 304 6.77 -20.84 17.36
C LEU A 304 5.67 -21.00 18.41
N SER A 305 4.46 -20.53 18.09
CA SER A 305 3.24 -20.70 18.87
C SER A 305 2.03 -20.41 17.96
N PRO A 306 0.80 -20.78 18.34
CA PRO A 306 -0.40 -20.43 17.56
C PRO A 306 -0.56 -18.92 17.34
N GLU A 307 -0.13 -18.10 18.29
CA GLU A 307 -0.20 -16.63 18.26
C GLU A 307 0.97 -15.98 17.52
N SER A 308 2.07 -16.71 17.30
CA SER A 308 3.23 -16.22 16.55
C SER A 308 3.02 -16.37 15.06
N HIS A 309 3.27 -15.29 14.31
CA HIS A 309 3.39 -15.36 12.85
C HIS A 309 4.81 -15.69 12.38
N TYR A 310 5.81 -15.73 13.26
CA TYR A 310 7.13 -16.22 12.88
C TYR A 310 7.10 -17.73 12.65
N LEU A 311 7.83 -18.16 11.63
CA LEU A 311 8.07 -19.56 11.32
C LEU A 311 9.50 -19.95 11.72
N THR A 312 9.75 -21.23 11.91
CA THR A 312 11.07 -21.77 12.25
C THR A 312 11.32 -23.10 11.55
N GLY A 313 12.61 -23.40 11.34
CA GLY A 313 13.10 -24.63 10.72
C GLY A 313 14.60 -24.78 10.97
N ASN A 314 15.18 -25.91 10.54
CA ASN A 314 16.61 -26.18 10.72
C ASN A 314 17.42 -25.96 9.43
N ASP A 315 16.77 -25.79 8.30
CA ASP A 315 17.43 -25.57 7.02
C ASP A 315 17.39 -24.09 6.63
N LEU A 316 18.50 -23.60 6.06
CA LEU A 316 18.55 -22.28 5.46
C LEU A 316 17.63 -22.26 4.24
N LEU A 317 16.72 -21.30 4.21
CA LEU A 317 15.75 -21.14 3.14
C LEU A 317 15.71 -19.70 2.66
N ASP A 318 15.83 -19.52 1.35
CA ASP A 318 15.58 -18.25 0.67
C ASP A 318 14.20 -18.30 0.02
N HIS A 319 13.36 -17.34 0.37
CA HIS A 319 12.03 -17.20 -0.19
C HIS A 319 11.62 -15.73 -0.18
N PRO A 320 11.07 -15.21 -1.29
CA PRO A 320 10.81 -13.78 -1.43
C PRO A 320 9.82 -13.22 -0.40
N LEU A 321 8.87 -14.03 0.09
CA LEU A 321 7.94 -13.59 1.13
C LEU A 321 8.39 -13.86 2.56
N LEU A 322 9.63 -14.36 2.77
CA LEU A 322 10.18 -14.61 4.09
C LEU A 322 11.47 -13.81 4.26
N GLN A 323 11.59 -13.10 5.39
CA GLN A 323 12.88 -12.59 5.82
C GLN A 323 13.53 -13.64 6.74
N THR A 324 14.67 -14.18 6.31
CA THR A 324 15.37 -15.25 7.02
C THR A 324 16.38 -14.71 8.03
N PHE A 325 16.44 -15.34 9.19
CA PHE A 325 17.36 -15.05 10.27
C PHE A 325 18.00 -16.33 10.78
N GLU A 326 19.32 -16.31 10.95
CA GLU A 326 20.08 -17.35 11.66
C GLU A 326 19.96 -17.12 13.17
N VAL A 327 19.47 -18.11 13.90
CA VAL A 327 19.30 -18.05 15.36
C VAL A 327 20.64 -18.26 16.04
N ILE A 328 21.05 -17.29 16.85
CA ILE A 328 22.28 -17.37 17.65
C ILE A 328 21.96 -17.98 19.01
N ARG A 329 20.90 -17.49 19.67
CA ARG A 329 20.44 -17.98 20.97
C ARG A 329 19.07 -17.46 21.34
N GLN A 330 18.45 -18.11 22.33
CA GLN A 330 17.17 -17.74 22.89
C GLN A 330 17.31 -17.40 24.37
N GLU A 331 16.66 -16.32 24.81
CA GLU A 331 16.68 -15.84 26.19
C GLU A 331 15.26 -15.53 26.69
N LYS A 332 15.09 -15.53 28.02
CA LYS A 332 13.90 -14.92 28.63
C LYS A 332 13.94 -13.40 28.39
N VAL A 333 12.77 -12.78 28.28
CA VAL A 333 12.64 -11.32 28.11
C VAL A 333 13.05 -10.61 29.41
N ASP A 334 14.35 -10.36 29.56
CA ASP A 334 14.97 -9.68 30.70
C ASP A 334 16.05 -8.71 30.22
N ALA A 335 15.87 -7.42 30.53
CA ALA A 335 16.75 -6.37 30.02
C ALA A 335 18.21 -6.51 30.48
N LYS A 336 18.47 -7.06 31.67
CA LYS A 336 19.83 -7.22 32.21
C LYS A 336 20.58 -8.33 31.47
N ARG A 337 19.92 -9.47 31.25
CA ARG A 337 20.45 -10.59 30.44
C ARG A 337 20.68 -10.16 29.00
N LEU A 338 19.70 -9.49 28.40
CA LEU A 338 19.81 -9.02 27.01
C LEU A 338 20.90 -7.97 26.84
N LYS A 339 21.11 -7.09 27.81
CA LYS A 339 22.22 -6.12 27.77
C LYS A 339 23.59 -6.80 27.78
N LYS A 340 23.80 -7.76 28.69
CA LYS A 340 25.03 -8.57 28.74
C LYS A 340 25.26 -9.26 27.40
N THR A 341 24.17 -9.79 26.86
CA THR A 341 24.13 -10.54 25.62
C THR A 341 24.49 -9.73 24.37
N VAL A 342 23.91 -8.54 24.23
CA VAL A 342 24.24 -7.59 23.16
C VAL A 342 25.70 -7.16 23.22
N ALA A 343 26.24 -7.00 24.43
CA ALA A 343 27.65 -6.65 24.63
C ALA A 343 28.61 -7.80 24.23
N GLU A 344 28.30 -9.05 24.62
CA GLU A 344 29.07 -10.24 24.22
C GLU A 344 29.08 -10.47 22.71
N ALA A 345 27.98 -10.18 22.03
CA ALA A 345 27.88 -10.27 20.57
C ALA A 345 28.54 -9.10 19.83
N GLU A 346 29.08 -8.12 20.56
CA GLU A 346 29.69 -6.89 20.03
C GLU A 346 28.80 -6.14 19.02
N TRP A 347 27.49 -6.10 19.28
CA TRP A 347 26.55 -5.40 18.41
C TRP A 347 26.58 -3.88 18.66
N GLY A 348 26.80 -3.12 17.60
CA GLY A 348 26.65 -1.66 17.53
C GLY A 348 25.32 -1.26 16.90
N THR A 349 24.95 -1.95 15.81
CA THR A 349 23.66 -1.80 15.15
C THR A 349 22.71 -2.87 15.67
N LEU A 350 21.58 -2.46 16.24
CA LEU A 350 20.62 -3.38 16.85
C LEU A 350 19.19 -3.12 16.35
N GLU A 351 18.67 -4.06 15.59
CA GLU A 351 17.26 -4.11 15.22
C GLU A 351 16.46 -4.82 16.32
N LEU A 352 15.33 -4.24 16.72
CA LEU A 352 14.40 -4.85 17.66
C LEU A 352 13.07 -5.06 16.94
N LYS A 353 12.60 -6.30 16.89
CA LYS A 353 11.31 -6.67 16.31
C LYS A 353 10.40 -7.30 17.35
N GLN A 354 9.10 -7.05 17.26
CA GLN A 354 8.13 -7.74 18.09
C GLN A 354 6.92 -8.19 17.25
N ARG A 355 6.40 -9.38 17.54
CA ARG A 355 5.07 -9.83 17.08
C ARG A 355 4.40 -10.64 18.18
N GLY A 356 3.09 -10.45 18.37
CA GLY A 356 2.33 -11.15 19.42
C GLY A 356 2.67 -10.74 20.86
N LEU A 357 3.51 -9.72 21.06
CA LEU A 357 3.85 -9.16 22.37
C LEU A 357 3.75 -7.63 22.35
N GLU A 358 3.40 -7.05 23.49
CA GLU A 358 3.42 -5.60 23.71
C GLU A 358 4.61 -5.20 24.59
N LEU A 359 5.72 -4.83 23.96
CA LEU A 359 6.90 -4.30 24.64
C LEU A 359 7.17 -2.86 24.22
N LYS A 360 7.66 -2.04 25.16
CA LYS A 360 8.18 -0.70 24.88
C LYS A 360 9.59 -0.81 24.31
N LEU A 361 9.71 -1.08 23.00
CA LEU A 361 10.99 -1.29 22.32
C LEU A 361 11.97 -0.12 22.47
N GLU A 362 11.47 1.13 22.49
CA GLU A 362 12.31 2.32 22.73
C GLU A 362 12.96 2.32 24.11
N THR A 363 12.21 1.90 25.14
CA THR A 363 12.74 1.75 26.50
C THR A 363 13.80 0.66 26.55
N LEU A 364 13.52 -0.50 25.94
CA LEU A 364 14.47 -1.60 25.84
C LEU A 364 15.75 -1.17 25.12
N ARG A 365 15.64 -0.52 23.96
CA ARG A 365 16.79 -0.02 23.18
C ARG A 365 17.72 0.86 24.04
N LYS A 366 17.15 1.79 24.82
CA LYS A 366 17.91 2.66 25.74
C LYS A 366 18.62 1.87 26.85
N GLN A 367 18.05 0.75 27.31
CA GLN A 367 18.64 -0.11 28.34
C GLN A 367 19.77 -0.99 27.80
N LEU A 368 19.61 -1.51 26.57
CA LEU A 368 20.56 -2.44 25.95
C LEU A 368 21.90 -1.77 25.59
N ARG A 369 21.90 -0.48 25.23
CA ARG A 369 23.11 0.33 24.97
C ARG A 369 24.14 -0.40 24.07
N PRO A 370 23.79 -0.77 22.82
CA PRO A 370 24.73 -1.39 21.90
C PRO A 370 25.92 -0.46 21.62
N ARG A 371 27.14 -1.03 21.54
CA ARG A 371 28.40 -0.27 21.47
C ARG A 371 29.50 -0.92 20.61
N GLY A 372 29.25 -2.08 20.01
CA GLY A 372 30.26 -2.77 19.21
C GLY A 372 30.24 -2.39 17.73
N LYS A 373 30.84 -3.22 16.89
CA LYS A 373 30.92 -3.01 15.42
C LYS A 373 30.00 -3.94 14.62
N GLY A 374 29.50 -4.99 15.26
CA GLY A 374 28.61 -5.95 14.63
C GLY A 374 27.17 -5.46 14.53
N GLU A 375 26.37 -6.25 13.85
CA GLU A 375 24.93 -6.06 13.72
C GLU A 375 24.16 -7.30 14.18
N GLY A 376 22.96 -7.08 14.69
CA GLY A 376 22.08 -8.16 15.09
C GLY A 376 20.63 -7.71 15.23
N THR A 377 19.76 -8.70 15.26
CA THR A 377 18.33 -8.53 15.45
C THR A 377 17.89 -9.30 16.68
N ILE A 378 17.04 -8.68 17.51
CA ILE A 378 16.34 -9.38 18.58
C ILE A 378 14.86 -9.41 18.24
N VAL A 379 14.31 -10.62 18.14
CA VAL A 379 12.89 -10.86 17.92
C VAL A 379 12.23 -11.21 19.25
N PHE A 380 11.21 -10.44 19.63
CA PHE A 380 10.35 -10.70 20.77
C PHE A 380 9.04 -11.33 20.29
N THR A 381 8.76 -12.56 20.72
CA THR A 381 7.57 -13.31 20.26
C THR A 381 7.14 -14.35 21.29
N PRO A 382 5.84 -14.71 21.38
CA PRO A 382 5.42 -15.90 22.09
C PRO A 382 6.02 -17.16 21.45
N THR A 383 6.31 -18.15 22.29
CA THR A 383 6.77 -19.49 21.89
C THR A 383 6.04 -20.54 22.73
N VAL A 384 6.12 -21.81 22.36
CA VAL A 384 5.61 -22.93 23.18
C VAL A 384 6.21 -22.98 24.60
N GLU A 385 7.39 -22.36 24.82
CA GLU A 385 8.02 -22.28 26.14
C GLU A 385 7.73 -20.94 26.86
N GLY A 386 6.79 -20.15 26.35
CA GLY A 386 6.43 -18.81 26.82
C GLY A 386 7.14 -17.70 26.02
N ASN A 387 7.00 -16.45 26.48
CA ASN A 387 7.57 -15.30 25.76
C ASN A 387 9.10 -15.32 25.77
N ARG A 388 9.70 -15.04 24.61
CA ARG A 388 11.16 -15.14 24.41
C ARG A 388 11.71 -13.96 23.64
N ALA A 389 12.99 -13.70 23.87
CA ALA A 389 13.84 -12.86 23.06
C ALA A 389 14.80 -13.77 22.27
N ILE A 390 14.62 -13.83 20.96
CA ILE A 390 15.43 -14.64 20.06
C ILE A 390 16.47 -13.73 19.42
N LEU A 391 17.73 -14.00 19.73
CA LEU A 391 18.86 -13.32 19.10
C LEU A 391 19.17 -13.96 17.78
N CYS A 392 19.34 -13.15 16.76
CA CYS A 392 19.61 -13.63 15.43
C CYS A 392 20.43 -12.65 14.61
N ARG A 393 21.01 -13.15 13.53
CA ARG A 393 21.55 -12.35 12.42
C ARG A 393 20.64 -12.51 11.23
N ARG A 394 20.48 -11.45 10.46
CA ARG A 394 19.82 -11.56 9.16
C ARG A 394 20.69 -12.47 8.30
N ALA A 395 20.11 -13.54 7.75
CA ALA A 395 20.84 -14.33 6.76
C ALA A 395 21.08 -13.42 5.54
N ALA A 396 22.29 -13.45 4.99
CA ALA A 396 22.52 -12.80 3.70
C ALA A 396 21.64 -13.52 2.67
N GLY A 397 20.71 -12.79 2.05
CA GLY A 397 19.95 -13.26 0.90
C GLY A 397 20.74 -13.07 -0.37
#